data_AF-A0A7C3HKN0-F1
#
_entry.id   AF-A0A7C3HKN0-F1
#
_cell.length_a   1.000
_cell.length_b   1.000
_cell.length_c   1.000
_cell.angle_alpha   90.00
_cell.angle_beta   90.00
_cell.angle_gamma   90.00
#
_symmetry.space_group_name_H-M   'P 1'
#
loop_
_entity.id
_entity.type
_entity.pdbx_description
1 polymer ?
#
loop_
_entity_poly.entity_id
_entity_poly.type
_entity_poly.pdbx_seq_one_letter_code
_entity_poly.pdbx_strand_id
1 'polypeptide(L)'
;MKTPLFLVLAASAGLALLGLAPCPALAAEVTAGLKPIPAAELEKIRAALPPKASAMPLRPRKLLLFVHNVGYGGHPSAEYANHAFTLMGEKTGAFQAVVSRDPEVFRRESLKQFDAVFINNCVGNLFTDPELRQNLVEFVTGGGGLLGVHGTTVAFTQWPGAVEDWPEFGYMIGARGANHRESTEHVFIKLDDPGHPVNATFGGQGWDFRDEFFRVGEPYSRRRVRVLFSIDTEKTDLKQGRAFGQLERADNDFALAWLRSYGRGRTFYCTIAHNPYVFWDARMLRFYLDAIQFALGDLPAPTTASAWLTPAVRAQEKLGWRLGIEAYTFHRVSFFETVDRAAKLGLPFVGGLSFQKVSADIPKNFEPSLSDDELRAIRLKLADAGVRLLTFYHQEIPGDEAGCRQVFEFGRKLGIETFMTEPKVESLDVIERFANEYGINVALHNHDEKASPHYWSPDAVLKVCAGRGPRIGAAADVGYWMRAGIDPVAGIRKLGHRLITLQMHDLNELSPQGSDVPWGTGKGRSEEIFREIHRLGLQPTMIGLEYSKDFDNNLEAVAQCAEYFNQLTRKLAP
;
A
#
# COMPACT_ATOMS: atom_id res chain seq x y z
N MET A 1 7.99 -73.50 -9.61
CA MET A 1 7.90 -73.46 -11.08
C MET A 1 7.25 -72.14 -11.48
N LYS A 2 8.00 -71.33 -12.23
CA LYS A 2 7.61 -70.22 -13.13
C LYS A 2 6.29 -69.48 -12.86
N THR A 3 6.44 -68.27 -12.34
CA THR A 3 5.52 -67.13 -12.35
C THR A 3 5.09 -66.77 -13.78
N PRO A 4 3.81 -66.46 -14.07
CA PRO A 4 3.43 -65.75 -15.28
C PRO A 4 3.29 -64.26 -15.01
N LEU A 5 3.91 -63.52 -15.91
CA LEU A 5 3.98 -62.07 -16.07
C LEU A 5 2.59 -61.53 -16.44
N PHE A 6 1.96 -60.73 -15.56
CA PHE A 6 0.81 -59.90 -15.95
C PHE A 6 1.32 -58.53 -16.38
N LEU A 7 1.25 -58.29 -17.70
CA LEU A 7 1.45 -57.01 -18.35
C LEU A 7 0.33 -56.06 -17.90
N VAL A 8 0.66 -55.02 -17.13
CA VAL A 8 -0.26 -53.90 -16.89
C VAL A 8 -0.12 -52.95 -18.08
N LEU A 9 -1.13 -52.92 -18.96
CA LEU A 9 -1.30 -51.84 -19.93
C LEU A 9 -1.61 -50.56 -19.15
N ALA A 10 -0.62 -49.67 -19.03
CA ALA A 10 -0.86 -48.27 -18.66
C ALA A 10 -1.47 -47.56 -19.86
N ALA A 11 -2.77 -47.23 -19.77
CA ALA A 11 -3.41 -46.33 -20.70
C ALA A 11 -2.89 -44.91 -20.47
N SER A 12 -1.92 -44.50 -21.29
CA SER A 12 -1.49 -43.11 -21.40
C SER A 12 -2.58 -42.29 -22.09
N ALA A 13 -3.39 -41.57 -21.30
CA ALA A 13 -4.25 -40.51 -21.80
C ALA A 13 -3.37 -39.35 -22.28
N GLY A 14 -3.16 -39.27 -23.60
CA GLY A 14 -2.53 -38.12 -24.22
C GLY A 14 -3.41 -36.89 -24.05
N LEU A 15 -3.00 -35.96 -23.19
CA LEU A 15 -3.49 -34.58 -23.27
C LEU A 15 -2.98 -34.00 -24.58
N ALA A 16 -3.88 -33.84 -25.55
CA ALA A 16 -3.64 -33.00 -26.70
C ALA A 16 -3.45 -31.56 -26.20
N LEU A 17 -2.19 -31.11 -26.14
CA LEU A 17 -1.84 -29.70 -26.09
C LEU A 17 -2.32 -29.07 -27.39
N LEU A 18 -3.56 -28.61 -27.40
CA LEU A 18 -4.02 -27.60 -28.34
C LEU A 18 -3.21 -26.34 -28.02
N GLY A 19 -2.11 -26.18 -28.75
CA GLY A 19 -1.35 -24.94 -28.78
C GLY A 19 -2.29 -23.81 -29.18
N LEU A 20 -2.68 -23.00 -28.20
CA LEU A 20 -3.22 -21.68 -28.45
C LEU A 20 -2.10 -20.89 -29.14
N ALA A 21 -2.14 -20.87 -30.47
CA ALA A 21 -1.37 -19.89 -31.23
C ALA A 21 -1.75 -18.50 -30.67
N PRO A 22 -0.78 -17.68 -30.27
CA PRO A 22 -1.09 -16.33 -29.78
C PRO A 22 -1.84 -15.61 -30.88
N CYS A 23 -3.01 -15.08 -30.54
CA CYS A 23 -3.82 -14.29 -31.46
C CYS A 23 -2.95 -13.13 -31.98
N PRO A 24 -2.64 -13.04 -33.29
CA PRO A 24 -1.70 -12.05 -33.81
C PRO A 24 -2.19 -10.61 -33.63
N ALA A 25 -3.48 -10.40 -33.34
CA ALA A 25 -4.06 -9.10 -33.04
C ALA A 25 -3.60 -8.52 -31.68
N LEU A 26 -3.38 -9.36 -30.65
CA LEU A 26 -2.94 -8.87 -29.33
C LEU A 26 -1.44 -8.54 -29.27
N ALA A 27 -0.62 -9.19 -30.11
CA ALA A 27 0.80 -8.86 -30.24
C ALA A 27 1.01 -7.54 -31.02
N ALA A 28 0.07 -7.16 -31.89
CA ALA A 28 0.14 -5.94 -32.70
C ALA A 28 -0.13 -4.65 -31.90
N GLU A 29 -0.87 -4.72 -30.78
CA GLU A 29 -1.18 -3.53 -29.95
C GLU A 29 -0.03 -3.11 -29.01
N VAL A 30 0.94 -3.99 -28.74
CA VAL A 30 2.05 -3.73 -27.78
C VAL A 30 3.07 -2.71 -28.33
N THR A 31 3.19 -2.59 -29.66
CA THR A 31 4.19 -1.72 -30.32
C THR A 31 3.63 -0.46 -30.98
N ALA A 32 2.30 -0.30 -31.06
CA ALA A 32 1.67 0.80 -31.82
C ALA A 32 1.93 2.19 -31.23
N GLY A 33 2.37 2.27 -29.97
CA GLY A 33 2.65 3.53 -29.27
C GLY A 33 4.13 3.92 -29.15
N LEU A 34 5.10 3.13 -29.61
CA LEU A 34 6.52 3.51 -29.44
C LEU A 34 6.97 4.48 -30.53
N LYS A 35 7.51 5.64 -30.14
CA LYS A 35 8.24 6.49 -31.10
C LYS A 35 9.67 5.95 -31.27
N PRO A 36 10.26 6.01 -32.48
CA PRO A 36 11.60 5.50 -32.71
C PRO A 36 12.66 6.31 -31.95
N ILE A 37 13.70 5.62 -31.49
CA ILE A 37 14.95 6.20 -30.98
C ILE A 37 16.13 5.68 -31.84
N PRO A 38 17.31 6.33 -31.81
CA PRO A 38 18.48 5.86 -32.56
C PRO A 38 18.84 4.41 -32.25
N ALA A 39 19.08 3.60 -33.30
CA ALA A 39 19.35 2.16 -33.17
C ALA A 39 20.55 1.87 -32.26
N ALA A 40 21.63 2.66 -32.36
CA ALA A 40 22.81 2.51 -31.50
C ALA A 40 22.49 2.70 -30.01
N GLU A 41 21.50 3.53 -29.67
CA GLU A 41 21.09 3.76 -28.29
C GLU A 41 20.12 2.67 -27.82
N LEU A 42 19.24 2.18 -28.69
CA LEU A 42 18.40 1.01 -28.40
C LEU A 42 19.25 -0.22 -28.04
N GLU A 43 20.38 -0.43 -28.71
CA GLU A 43 21.30 -1.52 -28.37
C GLU A 43 21.98 -1.32 -26.99
N LYS A 44 22.29 -0.08 -26.61
CA LYS A 44 22.76 0.21 -25.24
C LYS A 44 21.71 -0.15 -24.20
N ILE A 45 20.44 0.18 -24.45
CA ILE A 45 19.32 -0.23 -23.59
C ILE A 45 19.31 -1.77 -23.46
N ARG A 46 19.25 -2.50 -24.58
CA ARG A 46 19.20 -3.98 -24.58
C ARG A 46 20.33 -4.63 -23.79
N ALA A 47 21.55 -4.09 -23.92
CA ALA A 47 22.73 -4.55 -23.21
C ALA A 47 22.64 -4.30 -21.70
N ALA A 48 22.04 -3.19 -21.27
CA ALA A 48 21.92 -2.80 -19.86
C ALA A 48 20.73 -3.43 -19.12
N LEU A 49 19.75 -4.00 -19.83
CA LEU A 49 18.55 -4.58 -19.22
C LEU A 49 18.88 -5.72 -18.25
N PRO A 50 18.25 -5.75 -17.06
CA PRO A 50 18.38 -6.87 -16.12
C PRO A 50 18.05 -8.21 -16.80
N PRO A 51 18.78 -9.29 -16.46
CA PRO A 51 18.59 -10.58 -17.11
C PRO A 51 17.33 -11.32 -16.65
N LYS A 52 16.79 -10.99 -15.48
CA LYS A 52 15.60 -11.64 -14.89
C LYS A 52 14.86 -10.69 -13.94
N ALA A 53 13.60 -11.04 -13.67
CA ALA A 53 12.79 -10.38 -12.66
C ALA A 53 13.43 -10.48 -11.27
N SER A 54 13.16 -9.50 -10.42
CA SER A 54 13.58 -9.40 -9.02
C SER A 54 12.79 -10.31 -8.10
N ALA A 55 11.48 -10.34 -8.33
CA ALA A 55 10.53 -11.24 -7.72
C ALA A 55 9.77 -12.00 -8.81
N MET A 56 9.33 -13.21 -8.50
CA MET A 56 8.45 -13.96 -9.41
C MET A 56 7.08 -13.25 -9.46
N PRO A 57 6.55 -12.91 -10.65
CA PRO A 57 5.22 -12.35 -10.76
C PRO A 57 4.17 -13.30 -10.16
N LEU A 58 3.30 -12.78 -9.30
CA LEU A 58 2.26 -13.57 -8.64
C LEU A 58 1.14 -14.00 -9.60
N ARG A 59 1.01 -13.27 -10.71
CA ARG A 59 0.10 -13.50 -11.83
C ARG A 59 0.62 -12.71 -13.05
N PRO A 60 0.09 -12.94 -14.27
CA PRO A 60 0.39 -12.06 -15.39
C PRO A 60 0.10 -10.60 -15.04
N ARG A 61 1.07 -9.72 -15.33
CA ARG A 61 1.00 -8.29 -15.00
C ARG A 61 0.92 -7.42 -16.24
N LYS A 62 0.14 -6.34 -16.18
CA LYS A 62 0.10 -5.29 -17.21
C LYS A 62 0.45 -3.92 -16.61
N LEU A 63 1.42 -3.24 -17.22
CA LEU A 63 1.88 -1.90 -16.86
C LEU A 63 1.50 -0.91 -17.95
N LEU A 64 0.71 0.11 -17.61
CA LEU A 64 0.45 1.24 -18.50
C LEU A 64 1.61 2.23 -18.43
N LEU A 65 2.28 2.49 -19.55
CA LEU A 65 3.24 3.57 -19.73
C LEU A 65 2.51 4.75 -20.36
N PHE A 66 2.09 5.72 -19.54
CA PHE A 66 1.36 6.89 -20.01
C PHE A 66 2.30 8.07 -20.22
N VAL A 67 2.35 8.61 -21.43
CA VAL A 67 3.14 9.79 -21.78
C VAL A 67 2.23 10.83 -22.42
N HIS A 68 2.05 11.98 -21.78
CA HIS A 68 1.27 13.08 -22.33
C HIS A 68 1.81 14.37 -21.72
N ASN A 69 1.88 15.46 -22.49
CA ASN A 69 2.35 16.75 -21.99
C ASN A 69 1.45 17.85 -22.54
N VAL A 70 1.08 18.80 -21.68
CA VAL A 70 0.21 19.93 -22.05
C VAL A 70 0.93 21.23 -21.72
N GLY A 71 1.16 22.06 -22.73
CA GLY A 71 1.93 23.31 -22.61
C GLY A 71 3.45 23.13 -22.51
N TYR A 72 3.96 21.88 -22.55
CA TYR A 72 5.38 21.55 -22.45
C TYR A 72 5.80 20.59 -23.58
N GLY A 73 7.02 20.76 -24.11
CA GLY A 73 7.52 19.98 -25.26
C GLY A 73 7.82 18.50 -24.97
N GLY A 74 7.83 18.13 -23.68
CA GLY A 74 8.18 16.80 -23.21
C GLY A 74 9.70 16.59 -23.09
N HIS A 75 10.08 15.58 -22.31
CA HIS A 75 11.47 15.17 -22.13
C HIS A 75 11.84 14.11 -23.16
N PRO A 76 12.98 14.22 -23.87
CA PRO A 76 13.44 13.18 -24.80
C PRO A 76 13.55 11.80 -24.14
N SER A 77 13.95 11.76 -22.87
CA SER A 77 14.09 10.55 -22.07
C SER A 77 12.81 9.71 -21.94
N ALA A 78 11.62 10.32 -22.12
CA ALA A 78 10.36 9.60 -22.04
C ALA A 78 10.28 8.46 -23.06
N GLU A 79 10.76 8.67 -24.29
CA GLU A 79 10.75 7.61 -25.30
C GLU A 79 11.77 6.50 -24.98
N TYR A 80 12.92 6.84 -24.39
CA TYR A 80 13.89 5.86 -23.93
C TYR A 80 13.34 5.01 -22.79
N ALA A 81 12.59 5.61 -21.85
CA ALA A 81 11.87 4.90 -20.80
C ALA A 81 10.84 3.93 -21.37
N ASN A 82 10.07 4.36 -22.37
CA ASN A 82 9.08 3.50 -23.04
C ASN A 82 9.73 2.26 -23.67
N HIS A 83 10.84 2.44 -24.40
CA HIS A 83 11.61 1.33 -24.97
C HIS A 83 12.22 0.45 -23.89
N ALA A 84 12.90 1.04 -22.90
CA ALA A 84 13.55 0.30 -21.84
C ALA A 84 12.57 -0.56 -21.05
N PHE A 85 11.43 -0.01 -20.63
CA PHE A 85 10.47 -0.77 -19.82
C PHE A 85 9.68 -1.79 -20.63
N THR A 86 9.40 -1.53 -21.91
CA THR A 86 8.79 -2.54 -22.80
C THR A 86 9.72 -3.73 -22.96
N LEU A 87 10.98 -3.49 -23.36
CA LEU A 87 11.98 -4.54 -23.52
C LEU A 87 12.34 -5.23 -22.19
N MET A 88 12.31 -4.49 -21.07
CA MET A 88 12.52 -5.05 -19.74
C MET A 88 11.45 -6.06 -19.38
N GLY A 89 10.17 -5.72 -19.60
CA GLY A 89 9.05 -6.62 -19.37
C GLY A 89 9.18 -7.91 -20.20
N GLU A 90 9.49 -7.77 -21.50
CA GLU A 90 9.72 -8.90 -22.41
C GLU A 90 10.90 -9.79 -21.98
N LYS A 91 12.06 -9.18 -21.69
CA LYS A 91 13.29 -9.92 -21.35
C LYS A 91 13.18 -10.65 -20.01
N THR A 92 12.51 -10.03 -19.03
CA THR A 92 12.46 -10.55 -17.66
C THR A 92 11.23 -11.41 -17.38
N GLY A 93 10.18 -11.30 -18.22
CA GLY A 93 8.86 -11.88 -17.97
C GLY A 93 8.10 -11.22 -16.81
N ALA A 94 8.58 -10.10 -16.28
CA ALA A 94 8.01 -9.48 -15.08
C ALA A 94 6.62 -8.87 -15.31
N PHE A 95 6.39 -8.29 -16.50
CA PHE A 95 5.15 -7.63 -16.87
C PHE A 95 5.06 -7.44 -18.38
N GLN A 96 3.85 -7.21 -18.88
CA GLN A 96 3.60 -6.68 -20.22
C GLN A 96 3.44 -5.15 -20.11
N ALA A 97 4.20 -4.39 -20.91
CA ALA A 97 4.03 -2.94 -21.01
C ALA A 97 3.04 -2.58 -22.12
N VAL A 98 2.27 -1.52 -21.92
CA VAL A 98 1.42 -0.91 -22.95
C VAL A 98 1.65 0.59 -22.92
N VAL A 99 2.03 1.19 -24.06
CA VAL A 99 2.26 2.64 -24.15
C VAL A 99 0.98 3.33 -24.62
N SER A 100 0.51 4.35 -23.89
CA SER A 100 -0.59 5.21 -24.31
C SER A 100 -0.24 6.70 -24.22
N ARG A 101 -0.84 7.48 -25.11
CA ARG A 101 -0.82 8.95 -25.15
C ARG A 101 -2.21 9.57 -25.06
N ASP A 102 -3.24 8.73 -25.06
CA ASP A 102 -4.63 9.12 -25.07
C ASP A 102 -5.19 9.02 -23.64
N PRO A 103 -5.64 10.15 -23.05
CA PRO A 103 -6.29 10.16 -21.73
C PRO A 103 -7.47 9.19 -21.59
N GLU A 104 -8.16 8.83 -22.68
CA GLU A 104 -9.29 7.89 -22.62
C GLU A 104 -8.91 6.50 -22.09
N VAL A 105 -7.60 6.16 -22.05
CA VAL A 105 -7.10 4.96 -21.38
C VAL A 105 -7.49 4.89 -19.89
N PHE A 106 -7.77 6.03 -19.25
CA PHE A 106 -8.20 6.16 -17.86
C PHE A 106 -9.70 5.97 -17.63
N ARG A 107 -10.51 5.71 -18.68
CA ARG A 107 -11.88 5.23 -18.50
C ARG A 107 -11.83 3.88 -17.78
N ARG A 108 -12.77 3.66 -16.84
CA ARG A 108 -12.78 2.47 -15.95
C ARG A 108 -12.62 1.14 -16.71
N GLU A 109 -13.33 0.97 -17.82
CA GLU A 109 -13.31 -0.26 -18.62
C GLU A 109 -11.94 -0.54 -19.27
N SER A 110 -11.22 0.50 -19.65
CA SER A 110 -9.85 0.39 -20.16
C SER A 110 -8.86 0.20 -19.00
N LEU A 111 -8.96 1.03 -17.95
CA LEU A 111 -8.00 1.09 -16.87
C LEU A 111 -7.91 -0.21 -16.06
N LYS A 112 -9.03 -0.93 -15.89
CA LYS A 112 -9.09 -2.18 -15.10
C LYS A 112 -8.22 -3.33 -15.63
N GLN A 113 -7.73 -3.24 -16.86
CA GLN A 113 -6.82 -4.26 -17.41
C GLN A 113 -5.39 -4.12 -16.88
N PHE A 114 -5.05 -2.96 -16.31
CA PHE A 114 -3.71 -2.66 -15.83
C PHE A 114 -3.59 -2.94 -14.33
N ASP A 115 -2.37 -3.21 -13.89
CA ASP A 115 -2.02 -3.43 -12.49
C ASP A 115 -1.26 -2.24 -11.90
N ALA A 116 -0.63 -1.46 -12.77
CA ALA A 116 0.00 -0.20 -12.42
C ALA A 116 -0.01 0.78 -13.59
N VAL A 117 0.06 2.07 -13.26
CA VAL A 117 0.24 3.18 -14.19
C VAL A 117 1.59 3.84 -13.92
N PHE A 118 2.39 4.01 -14.96
CA PHE A 118 3.61 4.81 -14.95
C PHE A 118 3.35 6.11 -15.71
N ILE A 119 3.29 7.22 -14.97
CA ILE A 119 3.25 8.56 -15.54
C ILE A 119 4.68 8.92 -15.95
N ASN A 120 4.95 8.84 -17.26
CA ASN A 120 6.30 8.90 -17.79
C ASN A 120 6.68 10.34 -18.14
N ASN A 121 7.38 11.01 -17.22
CA ASN A 121 7.98 12.33 -17.48
C ASN A 121 6.99 13.41 -17.93
N CYS A 122 5.71 13.26 -17.55
CA CYS A 122 4.61 14.10 -18.00
C CYS A 122 4.56 15.44 -17.24
N VAL A 123 4.34 16.53 -17.97
CA VAL A 123 4.25 17.90 -17.47
C VAL A 123 2.95 18.55 -17.93
N GLY A 124 2.36 19.37 -17.06
CA GLY A 124 1.14 20.13 -17.36
C GLY A 124 -0.14 19.34 -17.05
N ASN A 125 -1.28 19.90 -17.45
CA ASN A 125 -2.58 19.37 -17.05
C ASN A 125 -3.02 18.24 -17.99
N LEU A 126 -2.58 17.01 -17.68
CA LEU A 126 -2.64 15.88 -18.61
C LEU A 126 -4.05 15.56 -19.10
N PHE A 127 -5.05 15.77 -18.23
CA PHE A 127 -6.47 15.75 -18.55
C PHE A 127 -7.26 16.41 -17.41
N THR A 128 -8.40 17.01 -17.76
CA THR A 128 -9.28 17.75 -16.84
C THR A 128 -10.62 17.07 -16.58
N ASP A 129 -10.93 15.98 -17.29
CA ASP A 129 -12.17 15.21 -17.10
C ASP A 129 -12.23 14.67 -15.65
N PRO A 130 -13.23 15.08 -14.85
CA PRO A 130 -13.39 14.63 -13.46
C PRO A 130 -13.56 13.11 -13.33
N GLU A 131 -14.19 12.45 -14.31
CA GLU A 131 -14.39 11.01 -14.29
C GLU A 131 -13.06 10.26 -14.42
N LEU A 132 -12.19 10.69 -15.33
CA LEU A 132 -10.86 10.09 -15.51
C LEU A 132 -10.00 10.28 -14.25
N ARG A 133 -10.08 11.46 -13.62
CA ARG A 133 -9.40 11.76 -12.36
C ARG A 133 -9.90 10.86 -11.22
N GLN A 134 -11.21 10.71 -11.10
CA GLN A 134 -11.82 9.83 -10.12
C GLN A 134 -11.43 8.37 -10.36
N ASN A 135 -11.45 7.90 -11.61
CA ASN A 135 -11.03 6.54 -11.99
C ASN A 135 -9.57 6.27 -11.61
N LEU A 136 -8.66 7.23 -11.81
CA LEU A 136 -7.26 7.09 -11.40
C LEU A 136 -7.11 7.03 -9.86
N VAL A 137 -7.78 7.92 -9.12
CA VAL A 137 -7.76 7.89 -7.64
C VAL A 137 -8.26 6.55 -7.14
N GLU A 138 -9.40 6.10 -7.66
CA GLU A 138 -10.04 4.85 -7.29
C GLU A 138 -9.25 3.59 -7.67
N PHE A 139 -8.55 3.64 -8.81
CA PHE A 139 -7.62 2.59 -9.20
C PHE A 139 -6.50 2.46 -8.18
N VAL A 140 -5.88 3.58 -7.79
CA VAL A 140 -4.79 3.59 -6.81
C VAL A 140 -5.31 3.18 -5.44
N THR A 141 -6.35 3.84 -4.90
CA THR A 141 -6.87 3.52 -3.56
C THR A 141 -7.34 2.08 -3.43
N GLY A 142 -7.93 1.53 -4.50
CA GLY A 142 -8.37 0.14 -4.58
C GLY A 142 -7.25 -0.90 -4.65
N GLY A 143 -6.01 -0.49 -4.93
CA GLY A 143 -4.84 -1.38 -4.90
C GLY A 143 -3.95 -1.37 -6.14
N GLY A 144 -4.27 -0.58 -7.17
CA GLY A 144 -3.42 -0.37 -8.34
C GLY A 144 -2.14 0.41 -8.01
N GLY A 145 -1.08 0.14 -8.77
CA GLY A 145 0.20 0.85 -8.63
C GLY A 145 0.23 2.21 -9.34
N LEU A 146 0.92 3.19 -8.78
CA LEU A 146 1.20 4.47 -9.45
C LEU A 146 2.68 4.79 -9.38
N LEU A 147 3.33 4.87 -10.52
CA LEU A 147 4.73 5.25 -10.62
C LEU A 147 4.84 6.58 -11.35
N GLY A 148 5.82 7.38 -10.96
CA GLY A 148 6.19 8.61 -11.65
C GLY A 148 7.69 8.78 -11.69
N VAL A 149 8.16 9.47 -12.72
CA VAL A 149 9.54 9.97 -12.72
C VAL A 149 9.59 11.44 -13.11
N HIS A 150 10.58 12.13 -12.54
CA HIS A 150 11.05 13.46 -12.91
C HIS A 150 9.90 14.45 -13.19
N GLY A 151 9.49 14.68 -14.44
CA GLY A 151 8.40 15.61 -14.80
C GLY A 151 7.08 15.39 -14.03
N THR A 152 6.84 14.18 -13.53
CA THR A 152 5.57 13.77 -12.91
C THR A 152 5.13 14.64 -11.73
N THR A 153 6.04 15.24 -10.95
CA THR A 153 5.64 16.11 -9.82
C THR A 153 4.93 17.39 -10.26
N VAL A 154 5.00 17.75 -11.54
CA VAL A 154 4.25 18.85 -12.15
C VAL A 154 3.20 18.38 -13.16
N ALA A 155 2.90 17.08 -13.21
CA ALA A 155 1.69 16.58 -13.87
C ALA A 155 0.42 17.07 -13.15
N PHE A 156 -0.65 17.32 -13.90
CA PHE A 156 -1.91 17.88 -13.38
C PHE A 156 -1.73 19.25 -12.70
N THR A 157 -0.84 20.06 -13.25
CA THR A 157 -0.69 21.49 -12.95
C THR A 157 -0.91 22.29 -14.23
N GLN A 158 -1.35 23.55 -14.14
CA GLN A 158 -1.43 24.43 -15.29
C GLN A 158 -0.03 24.96 -15.64
N TRP A 159 0.37 24.80 -16.90
CA TRP A 159 1.71 25.14 -17.39
C TRP A 159 1.65 26.28 -18.43
N PRO A 160 2.60 27.24 -18.43
CA PRO A 160 3.82 27.35 -17.60
C PRO A 160 3.55 27.81 -16.17
N GLY A 161 4.51 27.54 -15.28
CA GLY A 161 4.49 27.98 -13.87
C GLY A 161 4.02 26.92 -12.86
N ALA A 162 3.51 25.78 -13.36
CA ALA A 162 3.04 24.66 -12.53
C ALA A 162 2.02 25.08 -11.46
N VAL A 163 1.03 25.89 -11.84
CA VAL A 163 -0.06 26.30 -10.96
C VAL A 163 -0.90 25.08 -10.60
N GLU A 164 -1.12 24.84 -9.30
CA GLU A 164 -1.84 23.66 -8.81
C GLU A 164 -3.29 23.62 -9.34
N ASP A 165 -3.71 22.45 -9.82
CA ASP A 165 -5.05 22.21 -10.38
C ASP A 165 -5.73 20.98 -9.73
N TRP A 166 -4.94 19.97 -9.34
CA TRP A 166 -5.45 18.75 -8.72
C TRP A 166 -4.57 18.31 -7.53
N PRO A 167 -4.75 18.92 -6.34
CA PRO A 167 -3.89 18.68 -5.18
C PRO A 167 -3.79 17.21 -4.75
N GLU A 168 -4.85 16.42 -4.93
CA GLU A 168 -4.87 15.00 -4.53
C GLU A 168 -3.84 14.18 -5.30
N PHE A 169 -3.54 14.51 -6.56
CA PHE A 169 -2.45 13.87 -7.29
C PHE A 169 -1.09 14.13 -6.64
N GLY A 170 -0.85 15.35 -6.16
CA GLY A 170 0.34 15.70 -5.37
C GLY A 170 0.47 14.83 -4.13
N TYR A 171 -0.63 14.52 -3.43
CA TYR A 171 -0.62 13.59 -2.30
C TYR A 171 -0.38 12.13 -2.71
N MET A 172 -0.97 11.67 -3.83
CA MET A 172 -0.76 10.31 -4.34
C MET A 172 0.71 10.07 -4.71
N ILE A 173 1.33 10.98 -5.46
CA ILE A 173 2.74 10.85 -5.86
C ILE A 173 3.71 11.26 -4.75
N GLY A 174 3.26 12.10 -3.81
CA GLY A 174 3.96 12.47 -2.59
C GLY A 174 4.75 13.77 -2.65
N ALA A 175 4.65 14.56 -3.73
CA ALA A 175 5.32 15.85 -3.84
C ALA A 175 4.79 16.72 -5.00
N ARG A 176 5.13 18.02 -5.00
CA ARG A 176 5.00 18.93 -6.14
C ARG A 176 6.30 19.66 -6.45
N GLY A 177 6.40 20.20 -7.65
CA GLY A 177 7.44 21.15 -8.02
C GLY A 177 8.52 20.58 -8.94
N ALA A 178 9.16 21.50 -9.65
CA ALA A 178 10.16 21.23 -10.68
C ALA A 178 11.34 22.20 -10.57
N ASN A 179 11.65 22.73 -9.38
CA ASN A 179 12.84 23.58 -9.22
C ASN A 179 14.09 22.71 -9.37
N HIS A 180 15.07 23.15 -10.16
CA HIS A 180 16.26 22.34 -10.45
C HIS A 180 17.49 23.19 -10.74
N ARG A 181 18.64 22.53 -10.79
CA ARG A 181 19.86 23.02 -11.43
C ARG A 181 19.96 22.42 -12.83
N GLU A 182 20.98 22.82 -13.58
CA GLU A 182 21.27 22.29 -14.91
C GLU A 182 21.10 20.77 -15.03
N SER A 183 20.72 20.32 -16.22
CA SER A 183 20.41 18.92 -16.52
C SER A 183 21.57 17.93 -16.39
N THR A 184 22.76 18.42 -16.06
CA THR A 184 23.98 17.63 -15.85
C THR A 184 24.61 17.89 -14.49
N GLU A 185 23.85 18.42 -13.54
CA GLU A 185 24.28 18.62 -12.16
C GLU A 185 24.94 17.36 -11.61
N HIS A 186 26.05 17.51 -10.88
CA HIS A 186 26.73 16.41 -10.23
C HIS A 186 26.40 16.34 -8.74
N VAL A 187 25.77 15.25 -8.30
CA VAL A 187 25.45 15.07 -6.89
C VAL A 187 26.06 13.78 -6.37
N PHE A 188 26.44 13.78 -5.10
CA PHE A 188 26.65 12.57 -4.33
C PHE A 188 25.31 12.16 -3.72
N ILE A 189 24.94 10.89 -3.85
CA ILE A 189 23.68 10.33 -3.38
C ILE A 189 23.98 9.43 -2.18
N LYS A 190 23.21 9.60 -1.10
CA LYS A 190 23.20 8.69 0.05
C LYS A 190 21.94 7.84 0.06
N LEU A 191 22.05 6.58 0.49
CA LEU A 191 20.90 5.74 0.75
C LEU A 191 20.31 6.10 2.13
N ASP A 192 19.06 6.56 2.15
CA ASP A 192 18.32 6.82 3.39
C ASP A 192 17.76 5.53 3.99
N ASP A 193 17.54 4.51 3.14
CA ASP A 193 17.10 3.20 3.57
C ASP A 193 17.86 2.07 2.86
N PRO A 194 19.12 1.81 3.24
CA PRO A 194 20.00 0.87 2.53
C PRO A 194 19.51 -0.59 2.56
N GLY A 195 18.69 -0.97 3.55
CA GLY A 195 18.10 -2.31 3.66
C GLY A 195 16.77 -2.47 2.92
N HIS A 196 16.24 -1.43 2.29
CA HIS A 196 14.97 -1.51 1.58
C HIS A 196 15.08 -2.42 0.35
N PRO A 197 14.12 -3.34 0.09
CA PRO A 197 14.18 -4.25 -1.06
C PRO A 197 14.40 -3.53 -2.41
N VAL A 198 13.75 -2.37 -2.60
CA VAL A 198 13.89 -1.55 -3.82
C VAL A 198 15.29 -0.94 -3.98
N ASN A 199 16.07 -0.79 -2.90
CA ASN A 199 17.44 -0.26 -2.93
C ASN A 199 18.51 -1.34 -3.11
N ALA A 200 18.13 -2.62 -3.22
CA ALA A 200 19.07 -3.74 -3.17
C ALA A 200 20.20 -3.63 -4.21
N THR A 201 19.93 -3.10 -5.40
CA THR A 201 20.93 -2.95 -6.47
C THR A 201 22.09 -2.02 -6.13
N PHE A 202 21.96 -1.15 -5.12
CA PHE A 202 23.01 -0.22 -4.72
C PHE A 202 23.94 -0.79 -3.64
N GLY A 203 23.68 -2.01 -3.14
CA GLY A 203 24.58 -2.70 -2.22
C GLY A 203 24.81 -1.97 -0.88
N GLY A 204 23.87 -1.13 -0.47
CA GLY A 204 23.99 -0.35 0.77
C GLY A 204 24.95 0.85 0.69
N GLN A 205 25.46 1.20 -0.50
CA GLN A 205 26.42 2.28 -0.69
C GLN A 205 25.82 3.45 -1.48
N GLY A 206 26.24 4.66 -1.10
CA GLY A 206 25.99 5.85 -1.91
C GLY A 206 26.81 5.85 -3.19
N TRP A 207 26.43 6.67 -4.16
CA TRP A 207 27.13 6.84 -5.43
C TRP A 207 27.03 8.28 -5.90
N ASP A 208 27.91 8.71 -6.78
CA ASP A 208 27.74 9.99 -7.46
C ASP A 208 27.02 9.81 -8.80
N PHE A 209 26.23 10.80 -9.18
CA PHE A 209 25.45 10.75 -10.41
C PHE A 209 25.30 12.13 -11.04
N ARG A 210 25.13 12.14 -12.37
CA ARG A 210 24.78 13.34 -13.12
C ARG A 210 23.41 13.19 -13.72
N ASP A 211 22.53 14.15 -13.46
CA ASP A 211 21.22 14.28 -14.11
C ASP A 211 20.62 15.65 -13.75
N GLU A 212 19.35 15.88 -14.13
CA GLU A 212 18.53 16.93 -13.55
C GLU A 212 17.74 16.42 -12.34
N PHE A 213 17.95 17.02 -11.17
CA PHE A 213 17.27 16.60 -9.94
C PHE A 213 16.24 17.65 -9.49
N PHE A 214 14.96 17.32 -9.47
CA PHE A 214 13.93 18.22 -8.92
C PHE A 214 14.02 18.37 -7.39
N ARG A 215 13.91 19.62 -6.94
CA ARG A 215 13.82 20.08 -5.55
C ARG A 215 12.36 20.34 -5.29
N VAL A 216 11.72 19.31 -4.78
CA VAL A 216 10.27 19.30 -4.61
C VAL A 216 9.84 20.06 -3.36
N GLY A 217 8.58 20.51 -3.35
CA GLY A 217 7.90 21.15 -2.22
C GLY A 217 6.72 20.32 -1.71
N GLU A 218 5.84 20.96 -0.94
CA GLU A 218 4.61 20.35 -0.42
C GLU A 218 3.82 19.61 -1.52
N PRO A 219 3.24 18.43 -1.25
CA PRO A 219 3.15 17.77 0.06
C PRO A 219 4.34 16.86 0.40
N TYR A 220 5.53 17.06 -0.18
CA TYR A 220 6.70 16.28 0.21
C TYR A 220 7.02 16.45 1.70
N SER A 221 7.14 15.31 2.40
CA SER A 221 7.64 15.23 3.77
C SER A 221 8.01 13.79 4.10
N ARG A 222 9.10 13.59 4.84
CA ARG A 222 9.47 12.28 5.41
C ARG A 222 8.41 11.69 6.35
N ARG A 223 7.45 12.49 6.83
CA ARG A 223 6.27 12.00 7.57
C ARG A 223 5.22 11.32 6.67
N ARG A 224 5.23 11.59 5.36
CA ARG A 224 4.22 11.12 4.41
C ARG A 224 4.78 10.10 3.40
N VAL A 225 6.08 10.09 3.16
CA VAL A 225 6.74 9.16 2.22
C VAL A 225 7.90 8.39 2.85
N ARG A 226 8.18 7.19 2.33
CA ARG A 226 9.37 6.40 2.62
C ARG A 226 10.45 6.79 1.62
N VAL A 227 11.37 7.65 2.04
CA VAL A 227 12.53 8.07 1.25
C VAL A 227 13.51 6.92 1.12
N LEU A 228 13.91 6.62 -0.11
CA LEU A 228 14.86 5.56 -0.45
C LEU A 228 16.28 6.09 -0.48
N PHE A 229 16.47 7.25 -1.12
CA PHE A 229 17.75 7.94 -1.21
C PHE A 229 17.57 9.44 -1.51
N SER A 230 18.57 10.23 -1.14
CA SER A 230 18.60 11.69 -1.20
C SER A 230 19.99 12.19 -1.56
N ILE A 231 20.10 13.49 -1.89
CA ILE A 231 21.40 14.14 -2.07
C ILE A 231 22.15 14.13 -0.72
N ASP A 232 23.39 13.69 -0.77
CA ASP A 232 24.37 13.87 0.31
C ASP A 232 24.85 15.33 0.29
N THR A 233 24.22 16.16 1.11
CA THR A 233 24.48 17.60 1.19
C THR A 233 25.85 17.93 1.78
N GLU A 234 26.51 16.97 2.45
CA GLU A 234 27.85 17.17 3.00
C GLU A 234 28.92 17.00 1.92
N LYS A 235 28.64 16.19 0.90
CA LYS A 235 29.58 15.91 -0.19
C LYS A 235 29.27 16.67 -1.48
N THR A 236 28.05 17.16 -1.63
CA THR A 236 27.59 17.84 -2.85
C THR A 236 27.72 19.35 -2.73
N ASP A 237 28.37 20.00 -3.70
CA ASP A 237 28.26 21.45 -3.86
C ASP A 237 26.86 21.82 -4.34
N LEU A 238 26.00 22.21 -3.41
CA LEU A 238 24.63 22.61 -3.68
C LEU A 238 24.52 23.97 -4.40
N LYS A 239 25.61 24.66 -4.72
CA LYS A 239 25.62 25.96 -5.43
C LYS A 239 26.18 25.88 -6.85
N GLN A 240 26.54 24.69 -7.31
CA GLN A 240 27.07 24.48 -8.67
C GLN A 240 26.08 24.88 -9.77
N GLY A 241 26.59 25.39 -10.88
CA GLY A 241 25.80 25.68 -12.09
C GLY A 241 24.63 26.66 -11.88
N ARG A 242 23.81 26.81 -12.92
CA ARG A 242 22.63 27.66 -12.88
C ARG A 242 21.49 27.02 -12.07
N ALA A 243 20.75 27.87 -11.35
CA ALA A 243 19.51 27.51 -10.66
C ALA A 243 18.27 27.95 -11.46
N PHE A 244 17.23 27.13 -11.42
CA PHE A 244 15.90 27.38 -11.98
C PHE A 244 14.87 27.21 -10.86
N GLY A 245 14.33 28.33 -10.37
CA GLY A 245 13.42 28.36 -9.23
C GLY A 245 14.12 28.38 -7.87
N GLN A 246 13.36 28.16 -6.80
CA GLN A 246 13.86 28.18 -5.42
C GLN A 246 14.36 26.79 -5.03
N LEU A 247 15.68 26.66 -4.87
CA LEU A 247 16.32 25.36 -4.60
C LEU A 247 16.57 25.10 -3.11
N GLU A 248 16.48 26.13 -2.28
CA GLU A 248 16.72 26.02 -0.85
C GLU A 248 15.49 25.43 -0.15
N ARG A 249 15.74 24.52 0.80
CA ARG A 249 14.72 24.02 1.72
C ARG A 249 15.17 24.26 3.14
N ALA A 250 14.25 24.68 4.00
CA ALA A 250 14.53 24.96 5.41
C ALA A 250 15.02 23.74 6.19
N ASP A 251 14.63 22.53 5.75
CA ASP A 251 15.03 21.25 6.36
C ASP A 251 16.31 20.65 5.74
N ASN A 252 16.88 21.29 4.71
CA ASN A 252 18.04 20.79 3.95
C ASN A 252 17.86 19.34 3.45
N ASP A 253 16.62 18.92 3.19
CA ASP A 253 16.28 17.56 2.77
C ASP A 253 15.92 17.48 1.29
N PHE A 254 16.74 16.79 0.50
CA PHE A 254 16.60 16.69 -0.96
C PHE A 254 16.45 15.23 -1.40
N ALA A 255 15.30 14.63 -1.08
CA ALA A 255 14.99 13.27 -1.54
C ALA A 255 14.92 13.20 -3.07
N LEU A 256 15.48 12.12 -3.60
CA LEU A 256 15.54 11.86 -5.03
C LEU A 256 14.63 10.70 -5.44
N ALA A 257 14.35 9.77 -4.53
CA ALA A 257 13.37 8.71 -4.74
C ALA A 257 12.65 8.34 -3.45
N TRP A 258 11.36 8.01 -3.56
CA TRP A 258 10.54 7.57 -2.45
C TRP A 258 9.38 6.70 -2.93
N LEU A 259 8.74 6.04 -1.97
CA LEU A 259 7.50 5.30 -2.15
C LEU A 259 6.54 5.55 -0.99
N ARG A 260 5.27 5.21 -1.18
CA ARG A 260 4.26 5.19 -0.12
C ARG A 260 3.13 4.25 -0.49
N SER A 261 2.23 4.01 0.47
CA SER A 261 0.89 3.54 0.15
C SER A 261 -0.07 4.73 0.07
N TYR A 262 -1.08 4.61 -0.79
CA TYR A 262 -2.24 5.52 -0.86
C TYR A 262 -3.51 4.66 -0.96
N GLY A 263 -4.26 4.56 0.14
CA GLY A 263 -5.20 3.44 0.33
C GLY A 263 -4.45 2.10 0.35
N ARG A 264 -4.85 1.17 -0.53
CA ARG A 264 -4.16 -0.10 -0.81
C ARG A 264 -3.12 -0.01 -1.93
N GLY A 265 -3.12 1.10 -2.67
CA GLY A 265 -2.22 1.32 -3.80
C GLY A 265 -0.79 1.51 -3.34
N ARG A 266 0.15 1.14 -4.21
CA ARG A 266 1.60 1.30 -3.99
C ARG A 266 2.09 2.36 -4.95
N THR A 267 2.60 3.47 -4.41
CA THR A 267 3.06 4.59 -5.23
C THR A 267 4.56 4.78 -5.10
N PHE A 268 5.20 5.20 -6.20
CA PHE A 268 6.64 5.39 -6.31
C PHE A 268 6.95 6.63 -7.13
N TYR A 269 7.97 7.38 -6.71
CA TYR A 269 8.53 8.47 -7.50
C TYR A 269 10.05 8.45 -7.48
N CYS A 270 10.66 8.79 -8.61
CA CYS A 270 12.10 9.08 -8.69
C CYS A 270 12.39 10.26 -9.63
N THR A 271 13.23 11.18 -9.18
CA THR A 271 13.60 12.38 -9.94
C THR A 271 14.61 12.11 -11.07
N ILE A 272 15.35 11.00 -11.00
CA ILE A 272 16.46 10.67 -11.90
C ILE A 272 15.93 10.09 -13.21
N ALA A 273 15.38 10.89 -14.12
CA ALA A 273 14.93 10.40 -15.42
C ALA A 273 14.92 11.48 -16.49
N HIS A 274 15.67 12.57 -16.29
CA HIS A 274 15.66 13.69 -17.23
C HIS A 274 16.40 13.33 -18.52
N ASN A 275 17.57 12.70 -18.42
CA ASN A 275 18.39 12.38 -19.57
C ASN A 275 18.18 10.95 -20.11
N PRO A 276 18.29 10.73 -21.44
CA PRO A 276 18.20 9.41 -22.06
C PRO A 276 19.12 8.34 -21.45
N TYR A 277 20.32 8.72 -21.02
CA TYR A 277 21.33 7.76 -20.56
C TYR A 277 20.97 7.01 -19.29
N VAL A 278 20.02 7.53 -18.51
CA VAL A 278 19.47 6.83 -17.34
C VAL A 278 18.92 5.46 -17.75
N PHE A 279 18.32 5.38 -18.93
CA PHE A 279 17.66 4.18 -19.44
C PHE A 279 18.59 3.20 -20.15
N TRP A 280 19.91 3.43 -20.11
CA TRP A 280 20.93 2.43 -20.40
C TRP A 280 22.00 2.31 -19.30
N ASP A 281 21.75 2.88 -18.12
CA ASP A 281 22.53 2.57 -16.91
C ASP A 281 21.95 1.29 -16.27
N ALA A 282 22.76 0.24 -16.19
CA ALA A 282 22.31 -1.06 -15.70
C ALA A 282 21.84 -1.03 -14.23
N ARG A 283 22.42 -0.17 -13.38
CA ARG A 283 22.01 -0.03 -11.97
C ARG A 283 20.66 0.68 -11.89
N MET A 284 20.46 1.74 -12.68
CA MET A 284 19.18 2.45 -12.72
C MET A 284 18.06 1.60 -13.31
N LEU A 285 18.31 0.86 -14.40
CA LEU A 285 17.32 -0.07 -14.95
C LEU A 285 16.96 -1.18 -13.96
N ARG A 286 17.93 -1.66 -13.17
CA ARG A 286 17.64 -2.62 -12.11
C ARG A 286 16.79 -2.00 -10.99
N PHE A 287 17.11 -0.79 -10.56
CA PHE A 287 16.32 -0.04 -9.58
C PHE A 287 14.87 0.18 -10.06
N TYR A 288 14.66 0.54 -11.33
CA TYR A 288 13.33 0.70 -11.88
C TYR A 288 12.55 -0.60 -12.01
N LEU A 289 13.21 -1.73 -12.32
CA LEU A 289 12.57 -3.03 -12.26
C LEU A 289 12.04 -3.34 -10.86
N ASP A 290 12.88 -3.12 -9.83
CA ASP A 290 12.50 -3.34 -8.43
C ASP A 290 11.31 -2.43 -8.03
N ALA A 291 11.33 -1.15 -8.44
CA ALA A 291 10.24 -0.20 -8.20
C ALA A 291 8.93 -0.58 -8.93
N ILE A 292 9.02 -1.03 -10.18
CA ILE A 292 7.86 -1.50 -10.97
C ILE A 292 7.26 -2.75 -10.32
N GLN A 293 8.08 -3.74 -9.95
CA GLN A 293 7.57 -4.95 -9.29
C GLN A 293 7.00 -4.66 -7.90
N PHE A 294 7.51 -3.66 -7.19
CA PHE A 294 6.88 -3.16 -5.96
C PHE A 294 5.49 -2.59 -6.26
N ALA A 295 5.35 -1.68 -7.23
CA ALA A 295 4.06 -1.08 -7.57
C ALA A 295 3.02 -2.12 -8.04
N LEU A 296 3.45 -3.10 -8.85
CA LEU A 296 2.64 -4.24 -9.29
C LEU A 296 2.23 -5.16 -8.11
N GLY A 297 2.98 -5.13 -7.01
CA GLY A 297 2.74 -5.94 -5.81
C GLY A 297 3.41 -7.31 -5.85
N ASP A 298 4.38 -7.52 -6.74
CA ASP A 298 5.16 -8.77 -6.81
C ASP A 298 6.41 -8.74 -5.92
N LEU A 299 6.99 -7.56 -5.68
CA LEU A 299 8.09 -7.36 -4.73
C LEU A 299 7.53 -6.78 -3.42
N PRO A 300 7.42 -7.57 -2.33
CA PRO A 300 6.97 -7.06 -1.04
C PRO A 300 7.98 -6.07 -0.48
N ALA A 301 7.51 -4.87 -0.11
CA ALA A 301 8.33 -3.88 0.57
C ALA A 301 7.48 -2.99 1.50
N PRO A 302 8.01 -2.60 2.68
CA PRO A 302 7.27 -1.78 3.62
C PRO A 302 7.14 -0.34 3.11
N THR A 303 6.02 0.32 3.42
CA THR A 303 5.75 1.70 2.99
C THR A 303 5.63 2.69 4.14
N THR A 304 6.01 2.28 5.36
CA THR A 304 5.95 3.17 6.53
C THR A 304 6.87 4.36 6.28
N ALA A 305 6.34 5.59 6.39
CA ALA A 305 7.08 6.79 6.04
C ALA A 305 8.33 6.97 6.92
N SER A 306 9.37 7.58 6.37
CA SER A 306 10.71 7.60 6.97
C SER A 306 10.75 8.21 8.38
N ALA A 307 9.92 9.21 8.67
CA ALA A 307 9.87 9.86 9.98
C ALA A 307 9.21 9.00 11.07
N TRP A 308 8.50 7.93 10.69
CA TRP A 308 7.93 6.97 11.65
C TRP A 308 8.89 5.83 11.99
N LEU A 309 10.06 5.76 11.34
CA LEU A 309 10.97 4.63 11.51
C LEU A 309 11.79 4.76 12.78
N THR A 310 11.41 3.94 13.75
CA THR A 310 12.20 3.64 14.95
C THR A 310 12.73 2.21 14.86
N PRO A 311 13.71 1.81 15.70
CA PRO A 311 14.12 0.41 15.78
C PRO A 311 12.95 -0.56 16.05
N ALA A 312 11.94 -0.13 16.82
CA ALA A 312 10.74 -0.92 17.06
C ALA A 312 9.86 -1.07 15.81
N VAL A 313 9.62 0.02 15.07
CA VAL A 313 8.85 -0.04 13.82
C VAL A 313 9.58 -0.88 12.77
N ARG A 314 10.92 -0.84 12.71
CA ARG A 314 11.72 -1.74 11.86
C ARG A 314 11.55 -3.21 12.26
N ALA A 315 11.54 -3.51 13.56
CA ALA A 315 11.26 -4.85 14.05
C ALA A 315 9.84 -5.31 13.67
N GLN A 316 8.85 -4.42 13.77
CA GLN A 316 7.48 -4.67 13.32
C GLN A 316 7.39 -4.94 11.81
N GLU A 317 8.11 -4.17 10.97
CA GLU A 317 8.22 -4.43 9.52
C GLU A 317 8.78 -5.84 9.24
N LYS A 318 9.82 -6.28 9.96
CA LYS A 318 10.38 -7.64 9.83
C LYS A 318 9.38 -8.72 10.22
N LEU A 319 8.55 -8.46 11.23
CA LEU A 319 7.51 -9.39 11.69
C LEU A 319 6.27 -9.40 10.76
N GLY A 320 6.12 -8.37 9.92
CA GLY A 320 4.89 -8.11 9.17
C GLY A 320 3.74 -7.63 10.05
N TRP A 321 4.06 -7.00 11.18
CA TRP A 321 3.08 -6.54 12.16
C TRP A 321 2.79 -5.05 12.00
N ARG A 322 1.52 -4.67 12.20
CA ARG A 322 1.02 -3.31 12.02
C ARG A 322 0.23 -2.89 13.24
N LEU A 323 0.84 -2.13 14.14
CA LEU A 323 0.17 -1.57 15.33
C LEU A 323 -0.64 -0.34 14.92
N GLY A 324 -1.94 -0.36 15.18
CA GLY A 324 -2.81 0.78 14.92
C GLY A 324 -3.84 0.99 16.01
N ILE A 325 -4.47 2.17 16.02
CA ILE A 325 -5.57 2.47 16.94
C ILE A 325 -6.86 1.86 16.40
N GLU A 326 -7.57 1.09 17.21
CA GLU A 326 -8.98 0.83 16.95
C GLU A 326 -9.78 2.08 17.30
N ALA A 327 -10.58 2.57 16.35
CA ALA A 327 -11.27 3.85 16.48
C ALA A 327 -12.18 3.92 17.71
N TYR A 328 -12.66 2.77 18.23
CA TYR A 328 -13.45 2.73 19.46
C TYR A 328 -12.71 3.33 20.67
N THR A 329 -11.38 3.23 20.72
CA THR A 329 -10.52 3.86 21.75
C THR A 329 -10.78 5.36 21.91
N PHE A 330 -11.11 6.05 20.80
CA PHE A 330 -11.36 7.49 20.76
C PHE A 330 -12.74 7.83 20.19
N HIS A 331 -13.73 6.93 20.31
CA HIS A 331 -15.07 7.12 19.68
C HIS A 331 -15.82 8.38 20.14
N ARG A 332 -15.46 8.96 21.29
CA ARG A 332 -16.07 10.19 21.82
C ARG A 332 -15.63 11.46 21.09
N VAL A 333 -14.56 11.39 20.30
CA VAL A 333 -14.13 12.45 19.40
C VAL A 333 -14.37 12.05 17.95
N SER A 334 -14.22 12.99 17.02
CA SER A 334 -14.35 12.70 15.61
C SER A 334 -13.23 11.78 15.08
N PHE A 335 -13.46 11.17 13.92
CA PHE A 335 -12.45 10.38 13.22
C PHE A 335 -11.22 11.24 12.86
N PHE A 336 -11.41 12.50 12.48
CA PHE A 336 -10.28 13.41 12.18
C PHE A 336 -9.40 13.63 13.41
N GLU A 337 -10.01 13.84 14.58
CA GLU A 337 -9.27 13.94 15.85
C GLU A 337 -8.62 12.61 16.24
N THR A 338 -9.23 11.47 15.92
CA THR A 338 -8.65 10.14 16.09
C THR A 338 -7.36 9.99 15.28
N VAL A 339 -7.36 10.42 14.02
CA VAL A 339 -6.17 10.45 13.16
C VAL A 339 -5.07 11.34 13.75
N ASP A 340 -5.41 12.53 14.26
CA ASP A 340 -4.44 13.43 14.89
C ASP A 340 -3.84 12.85 16.16
N ARG A 341 -4.65 12.18 16.98
CA ARG A 341 -4.17 11.49 18.19
C ARG A 341 -3.23 10.34 17.84
N ALA A 342 -3.58 9.51 16.84
CA ALA A 342 -2.72 8.44 16.37
C ALA A 342 -1.37 8.96 15.87
N ALA A 343 -1.38 10.02 15.04
CA ALA A 343 -0.16 10.67 14.56
C ALA A 343 0.69 11.24 15.71
N LYS A 344 0.07 11.86 16.72
CA LYS A 344 0.75 12.36 17.92
C LYS A 344 1.41 11.24 18.73
N LEU A 345 0.80 10.05 18.77
CA LEU A 345 1.34 8.86 19.43
C LEU A 345 2.41 8.12 18.61
N GLY A 346 2.69 8.55 17.37
CA GLY A 346 3.63 7.85 16.52
C GLY A 346 3.08 6.56 15.88
N LEU A 347 1.76 6.42 15.81
CA LEU A 347 1.08 5.25 15.27
C LEU A 347 0.67 5.49 13.81
N PRO A 348 1.27 4.79 12.84
CA PRO A 348 1.03 5.05 11.41
C PRO A 348 -0.28 4.42 10.89
N PHE A 349 -1.03 3.72 11.73
CA PHE A 349 -2.23 2.97 11.34
C PHE A 349 -3.42 3.27 12.26
N VAL A 350 -4.63 3.26 11.68
CA VAL A 350 -5.90 3.40 12.40
C VAL A 350 -6.96 2.46 11.79
N GLY A 351 -7.94 2.09 12.60
CA GLY A 351 -9.22 1.52 12.19
C GLY A 351 -10.29 2.60 12.06
N GLY A 352 -11.37 2.30 11.34
CA GLY A 352 -12.56 3.16 11.21
C GLY A 352 -13.76 2.56 11.95
N LEU A 353 -14.74 3.40 12.30
CA LEU A 353 -15.89 3.00 13.10
C LEU A 353 -17.17 3.62 12.54
N SER A 354 -18.15 2.78 12.15
CA SER A 354 -19.29 3.22 11.36
C SER A 354 -20.19 4.26 12.02
N PHE A 355 -20.19 4.36 13.34
CA PHE A 355 -21.01 5.29 14.11
C PHE A 355 -20.22 6.47 14.70
N GLN A 356 -18.93 6.59 14.38
CA GLN A 356 -18.12 7.75 14.77
C GLN A 356 -18.39 8.91 13.80
N LYS A 357 -18.44 10.15 14.30
CA LYS A 357 -18.53 11.33 13.44
C LYS A 357 -17.24 11.56 12.66
N VAL A 358 -17.31 11.99 11.40
CA VAL A 358 -16.11 12.21 10.57
C VAL A 358 -15.30 13.40 11.09
N SER A 359 -15.93 14.58 11.18
CA SER A 359 -15.31 15.82 11.68
C SER A 359 -16.39 16.85 12.05
N ALA A 360 -16.00 18.03 12.51
CA ALA A 360 -16.93 19.15 12.69
C ALA A 360 -17.52 19.64 11.35
N ASP A 361 -16.71 19.67 10.28
CA ASP A 361 -17.11 20.10 8.94
C ASP A 361 -17.95 19.04 8.20
N ILE A 362 -17.79 17.76 8.57
CA ILE A 362 -18.57 16.64 8.07
C ILE A 362 -19.26 15.97 9.27
N PRO A 363 -20.35 16.54 9.82
CA PRO A 363 -21.01 16.07 11.04
C PRO A 363 -21.87 14.80 10.82
N LYS A 364 -21.54 14.02 9.79
CA LYS A 364 -22.14 12.72 9.48
C LYS A 364 -21.36 11.60 10.16
N ASN A 365 -22.01 10.47 10.32
CA ASN A 365 -21.33 9.25 10.72
C ASN A 365 -20.39 8.81 9.60
N PHE A 366 -19.26 8.22 9.95
CA PHE A 366 -18.33 7.66 9.00
C PHE A 366 -18.91 6.35 8.47
N GLU A 367 -19.75 6.38 7.43
CA GLU A 367 -20.49 5.19 6.97
C GLU A 367 -20.64 5.15 5.43
N PRO A 368 -21.14 4.04 4.84
CA PRO A 368 -21.23 3.88 3.38
C PRO A 368 -22.12 4.90 2.63
N SER A 369 -22.86 5.75 3.34
CA SER A 369 -23.73 6.78 2.76
C SER A 369 -23.01 8.09 2.41
N LEU A 370 -21.73 8.24 2.81
CA LEU A 370 -20.93 9.43 2.53
C LEU A 370 -20.72 9.65 1.02
N SER A 371 -20.67 10.92 0.61
CA SER A 371 -20.40 11.30 -0.78
C SER A 371 -18.93 11.10 -1.16
N ASP A 372 -18.63 11.10 -2.46
CA ASP A 372 -17.25 10.97 -2.95
C ASP A 372 -16.34 12.12 -2.49
N ASP A 373 -16.87 13.34 -2.33
CA ASP A 373 -16.14 14.48 -1.77
C ASP A 373 -15.85 14.31 -0.26
N GLU A 374 -16.78 13.72 0.48
CA GLU A 374 -16.57 13.42 1.91
C GLU A 374 -15.52 12.32 2.09
N LEU A 375 -15.57 11.26 1.27
CA LEU A 375 -14.55 10.22 1.24
C LEU A 375 -13.19 10.78 0.80
N ARG A 376 -13.18 11.74 -0.13
CA ARG A 376 -11.97 12.45 -0.55
C ARG A 376 -11.36 13.26 0.60
N ALA A 377 -12.16 13.99 1.36
CA ALA A 377 -11.69 14.73 2.53
C ALA A 377 -11.04 13.80 3.56
N ILE A 378 -11.63 12.62 3.80
CA ILE A 378 -11.07 11.59 4.68
C ILE A 378 -9.73 11.07 4.16
N ARG A 379 -9.62 10.75 2.87
CA ARG A 379 -8.35 10.32 2.25
C ARG A 379 -7.26 11.38 2.37
N LEU A 380 -7.61 12.65 2.14
CA LEU A 380 -6.67 13.76 2.26
C LEU A 380 -6.21 13.96 3.71
N LYS A 381 -7.11 13.86 4.70
CA LYS A 381 -6.75 13.92 6.12
C LYS A 381 -5.75 12.81 6.50
N LEU A 382 -6.00 11.57 6.07
CA LEU A 382 -5.10 10.45 6.29
C LEU A 382 -3.75 10.66 5.60
N ALA A 383 -3.78 11.08 4.33
CA ALA A 383 -2.58 11.30 3.52
C ALA A 383 -1.69 12.43 4.06
N ASP A 384 -2.30 13.49 4.59
CA ASP A 384 -1.62 14.62 5.23
C ASP A 384 -0.99 14.23 6.57
N ALA A 385 -1.73 13.49 7.41
CA ALA A 385 -1.22 12.98 8.67
C ALA A 385 -0.13 11.91 8.49
N GLY A 386 0.01 11.32 7.30
CA GLY A 386 0.92 10.19 7.05
C GLY A 386 0.45 8.90 7.72
N VAL A 387 -0.86 8.77 7.94
CA VAL A 387 -1.54 7.66 8.62
C VAL A 387 -2.37 6.86 7.61
N ARG A 388 -2.46 5.53 7.77
CA ARG A 388 -3.30 4.68 6.92
C ARG A 388 -4.47 4.07 7.69
N LEU A 389 -5.63 4.05 7.04
CA LEU A 389 -6.80 3.32 7.49
C LEU A 389 -6.72 1.86 7.01
N LEU A 390 -6.65 0.90 7.93
CA LEU A 390 -6.47 -0.53 7.58
C LEU A 390 -7.75 -1.36 7.78
N THR A 391 -8.39 -1.18 8.93
CA THR A 391 -9.61 -1.90 9.32
C THR A 391 -10.79 -0.96 9.38
N PHE A 392 -12.00 -1.51 9.28
CA PHE A 392 -13.22 -0.73 9.44
C PHE A 392 -14.31 -1.55 10.11
N TYR A 393 -14.79 -1.09 11.26
CA TYR A 393 -15.94 -1.70 11.93
C TYR A 393 -17.24 -1.25 11.29
N HIS A 394 -18.03 -2.22 10.80
CA HIS A 394 -19.38 -2.04 10.32
C HIS A 394 -20.26 -3.17 10.86
N GLN A 395 -21.18 -2.83 11.77
CA GLN A 395 -21.93 -3.80 12.58
C GLN A 395 -22.47 -4.97 11.78
N GLU A 396 -23.26 -4.71 10.72
CA GLU A 396 -23.90 -5.76 9.92
C GLU A 396 -23.75 -5.41 8.45
N ILE A 397 -22.91 -6.16 7.72
CA ILE A 397 -22.92 -6.10 6.26
C ILE A 397 -24.22 -6.77 5.76
N PRO A 398 -25.03 -6.10 4.92
CA PRO A 398 -26.27 -6.68 4.41
C PRO A 398 -26.03 -7.94 3.58
N GLY A 399 -26.96 -8.90 3.64
CA GLY A 399 -26.90 -10.16 2.90
C GLY A 399 -27.40 -10.11 1.46
N ASP A 400 -27.72 -8.93 0.93
CA ASP A 400 -28.19 -8.74 -0.44
C ASP A 400 -27.12 -8.09 -1.34
N GLU A 401 -27.27 -8.28 -2.65
CA GLU A 401 -26.36 -7.76 -3.68
C GLU A 401 -26.11 -6.25 -3.58
N ALA A 402 -27.16 -5.46 -3.35
CA ALA A 402 -27.06 -4.00 -3.38
C ALA A 402 -26.35 -3.49 -2.11
N GLY A 403 -26.74 -4.00 -0.95
CA GLY A 403 -26.13 -3.65 0.32
C GLY A 403 -24.66 -4.08 0.41
N CYS A 404 -24.33 -5.31 0.02
CA CYS A 404 -22.93 -5.75 -0.07
C CYS A 404 -22.13 -4.84 -1.01
N ARG A 405 -22.63 -4.56 -2.22
CA ARG A 405 -21.93 -3.71 -3.18
C ARG A 405 -21.66 -2.32 -2.62
N GLN A 406 -22.64 -1.71 -1.97
CA GLN A 406 -22.47 -0.40 -1.35
C GLN A 406 -21.35 -0.40 -0.29
N VAL A 407 -21.34 -1.38 0.61
CA VAL A 407 -20.34 -1.50 1.67
C VAL A 407 -18.94 -1.76 1.10
N PHE A 408 -18.81 -2.70 0.18
CA PHE A 408 -17.50 -3.05 -0.39
C PHE A 408 -16.94 -1.96 -1.32
N GLU A 409 -17.78 -1.25 -2.08
CA GLU A 409 -17.35 -0.05 -2.82
C GLU A 409 -16.86 1.05 -1.89
N PHE A 410 -17.55 1.29 -0.77
CA PHE A 410 -17.09 2.23 0.26
C PHE A 410 -15.71 1.84 0.79
N GLY A 411 -15.50 0.57 1.15
CA GLY A 411 -14.21 0.07 1.61
C GLY A 411 -13.10 0.22 0.55
N ARG A 412 -13.42 -0.07 -0.71
CA ARG A 412 -12.48 0.07 -1.85
C ARG A 412 -12.08 1.53 -2.07
N LYS A 413 -13.04 2.46 -2.03
CA LYS A 413 -12.81 3.90 -2.24
C LYS A 413 -11.93 4.53 -1.15
N LEU A 414 -11.92 3.96 0.05
CA LEU A 414 -11.04 4.35 1.15
C LEU A 414 -9.72 3.58 1.17
N GLY A 415 -9.68 2.41 0.54
CA GLY A 415 -8.51 1.54 0.53
C GLY A 415 -8.30 0.81 1.86
N ILE A 416 -9.37 0.37 2.52
CA ILE A 416 -9.27 -0.52 3.68
C ILE A 416 -8.92 -1.94 3.25
N GLU A 417 -8.32 -2.73 4.13
CA GLU A 417 -7.95 -4.12 3.87
C GLU A 417 -8.91 -5.12 4.52
N THR A 418 -9.63 -4.72 5.58
CA THR A 418 -10.51 -5.62 6.33
C THR A 418 -11.72 -4.89 6.90
N PHE A 419 -12.91 -5.47 6.71
CA PHE A 419 -14.08 -5.13 7.50
C PHE A 419 -14.12 -5.98 8.77
N MET A 420 -14.46 -5.36 9.90
CA MET A 420 -14.86 -6.05 11.13
C MET A 420 -16.39 -5.96 11.23
N THR A 421 -17.07 -7.10 11.38
CA THR A 421 -18.53 -7.15 11.27
C THR A 421 -19.13 -8.36 11.97
N GLU A 422 -20.43 -8.31 12.25
CA GLU A 422 -21.23 -9.37 12.86
C GLU A 422 -22.50 -9.63 12.01
N PRO A 423 -22.33 -10.09 10.76
CA PRO A 423 -23.47 -10.30 9.88
C PRO A 423 -24.31 -11.49 10.36
N LYS A 424 -25.53 -11.60 9.83
CA LYS A 424 -26.30 -12.85 9.95
C LYS A 424 -25.55 -13.98 9.24
N VAL A 425 -25.59 -15.19 9.79
CA VAL A 425 -24.83 -16.33 9.26
C VAL A 425 -25.26 -16.67 7.83
N GLU A 426 -26.55 -16.55 7.52
CA GLU A 426 -27.12 -16.75 6.20
C GLU A 426 -26.65 -15.73 5.14
N SER A 427 -26.17 -14.55 5.56
CA SER A 427 -25.65 -13.51 4.66
C SER A 427 -24.24 -13.82 4.15
N LEU A 428 -23.52 -14.73 4.80
CA LEU A 428 -22.08 -14.91 4.61
C LEU A 428 -21.70 -15.40 3.21
N ASP A 429 -22.57 -16.12 2.51
CA ASP A 429 -22.28 -16.61 1.15
C ASP A 429 -22.20 -15.44 0.15
N VAL A 430 -23.11 -14.48 0.28
CA VAL A 430 -23.10 -13.26 -0.54
C VAL A 430 -21.90 -12.40 -0.16
N ILE A 431 -21.68 -12.18 1.14
CA ILE A 431 -20.55 -11.40 1.67
C ILE A 431 -19.21 -11.97 1.22
N GLU A 432 -19.04 -13.30 1.24
CA GLU A 432 -17.81 -13.97 0.83
C GLU A 432 -17.50 -13.77 -0.65
N ARG A 433 -18.52 -13.82 -1.52
CA ARG A 433 -18.32 -13.51 -2.94
C ARG A 433 -17.82 -12.08 -3.14
N PHE A 434 -18.39 -11.11 -2.43
CA PHE A 434 -17.93 -9.72 -2.49
C PHE A 434 -16.54 -9.53 -1.87
N ALA A 435 -16.23 -10.20 -0.75
CA ALA A 435 -14.89 -10.22 -0.17
C ALA A 435 -13.84 -10.68 -1.18
N ASN A 436 -14.17 -11.70 -1.99
CA ASN A 436 -13.30 -12.18 -3.07
C ASN A 436 -13.21 -11.21 -4.25
N GLU A 437 -14.34 -10.68 -4.72
CA GLU A 437 -14.40 -9.70 -5.83
C GLU A 437 -13.58 -8.44 -5.55
N TYR A 438 -13.70 -7.88 -4.34
CA TYR A 438 -13.03 -6.65 -3.94
C TYR A 438 -11.64 -6.90 -3.34
N GLY A 439 -11.32 -8.16 -3.01
CA GLY A 439 -10.11 -8.54 -2.32
C GLY A 439 -9.97 -7.89 -0.93
N ILE A 440 -11.09 -7.66 -0.24
CA ILE A 440 -11.17 -7.10 1.11
C ILE A 440 -11.59 -8.23 2.06
N ASN A 441 -10.88 -8.38 3.17
CA ASN A 441 -11.20 -9.44 4.13
C ASN A 441 -12.41 -9.08 4.99
N VAL A 442 -13.07 -10.09 5.54
CA VAL A 442 -14.19 -9.97 6.47
C VAL A 442 -13.83 -10.74 7.74
N ALA A 443 -13.60 -9.97 8.79
CA ALA A 443 -13.25 -10.47 10.10
C ALA A 443 -14.51 -10.41 10.99
N LEU A 444 -15.00 -11.60 11.37
CA LEU A 444 -16.15 -11.80 12.24
C LEU A 444 -15.77 -11.35 13.66
N HIS A 445 -16.40 -10.27 14.12
CA HIS A 445 -16.13 -9.66 15.41
C HIS A 445 -16.88 -10.38 16.52
N ASN A 446 -16.32 -10.37 17.73
CA ASN A 446 -16.89 -11.06 18.89
C ASN A 446 -17.18 -10.10 20.05
N HIS A 447 -18.41 -10.08 20.51
CA HIS A 447 -18.77 -9.63 21.86
C HIS A 447 -19.03 -10.84 22.77
N ASP A 448 -19.75 -10.62 23.88
CA ASP A 448 -20.26 -11.71 24.72
C ASP A 448 -21.26 -12.63 23.97
N GLU A 449 -21.56 -13.79 24.56
CA GLU A 449 -22.44 -14.81 23.96
C GLU A 449 -23.85 -14.29 23.63
N LYS A 450 -24.34 -13.29 24.35
CA LYS A 450 -25.67 -12.72 24.11
C LYS A 450 -25.65 -11.76 22.92
N ALA A 451 -24.64 -10.91 22.83
CA ALA A 451 -24.50 -9.94 21.75
C ALA A 451 -24.06 -10.60 20.44
N SER A 452 -23.17 -11.59 20.49
CA SER A 452 -22.60 -12.27 19.31
C SER A 452 -22.75 -13.79 19.39
N PRO A 453 -23.97 -14.36 19.45
CA PRO A 453 -24.20 -15.79 19.72
C PRO A 453 -23.52 -16.75 18.73
N HIS A 454 -23.20 -16.28 17.53
CA HIS A 454 -22.52 -17.07 16.49
C HIS A 454 -21.00 -16.87 16.43
N TYR A 455 -20.47 -15.85 17.10
CA TYR A 455 -19.08 -15.40 16.95
C TYR A 455 -18.33 -15.21 18.28
N TRP A 456 -19.00 -15.31 19.43
CA TRP A 456 -18.46 -14.97 20.76
C TRP A 456 -17.20 -15.74 21.20
N SER A 457 -16.89 -16.87 20.56
CA SER A 457 -15.74 -17.71 20.92
C SER A 457 -14.96 -18.19 19.69
N PRO A 458 -13.68 -18.58 19.86
CA PRO A 458 -12.87 -19.17 18.78
C PRO A 458 -13.55 -20.36 18.10
N ASP A 459 -14.19 -21.25 18.87
CA ASP A 459 -14.90 -22.42 18.33
C ASP A 459 -16.13 -22.02 17.51
N ALA A 460 -16.87 -21.01 17.96
CA ALA A 460 -18.03 -20.50 17.23
C ALA A 460 -17.62 -19.90 15.88
N VAL A 461 -16.57 -19.07 15.86
CA VAL A 461 -16.03 -18.49 14.61
C VAL A 461 -15.53 -19.59 13.67
N LEU A 462 -14.78 -20.58 14.17
CA LEU A 462 -14.29 -21.68 13.33
C LEU A 462 -15.42 -22.52 12.76
N LYS A 463 -16.49 -22.75 13.52
CA LYS A 463 -17.70 -23.44 13.04
C LYS A 463 -18.34 -22.68 11.88
N VAL A 464 -18.43 -21.36 11.98
CA VAL A 464 -18.96 -20.51 10.90
C VAL A 464 -18.03 -20.48 9.67
N CYS A 465 -16.72 -20.47 9.90
CA CYS A 465 -15.71 -20.45 8.84
C CYS A 465 -15.52 -21.81 8.14
N ALA A 466 -16.12 -22.88 8.64
CA ALA A 466 -15.98 -24.21 8.06
C ALA A 466 -16.50 -24.21 6.60
N GLY A 467 -15.64 -24.63 5.66
CA GLY A 467 -15.94 -24.64 4.23
C GLY A 467 -15.77 -23.31 3.50
N ARG A 468 -15.49 -22.20 4.21
CA ARG A 468 -15.29 -20.87 3.61
C ARG A 468 -13.84 -20.62 3.20
N GLY A 469 -13.64 -19.76 2.21
CA GLY A 469 -12.35 -19.27 1.75
C GLY A 469 -11.60 -18.45 2.81
N PRO A 470 -10.31 -18.12 2.56
CA PRO A 470 -9.43 -17.54 3.57
C PRO A 470 -9.74 -16.08 3.92
N ARG A 471 -10.62 -15.40 3.15
CA ARG A 471 -11.01 -14.01 3.41
C ARG A 471 -12.05 -13.85 4.52
N ILE A 472 -12.65 -14.95 4.98
CA ILE A 472 -13.56 -14.97 6.13
C ILE A 472 -12.82 -15.57 7.32
N GLY A 473 -12.82 -14.87 8.46
CA GLY A 473 -12.07 -15.26 9.65
C GLY A 473 -12.48 -14.41 10.85
N ALA A 474 -11.63 -14.33 11.87
CA ALA A 474 -11.91 -13.65 13.13
C ALA A 474 -11.32 -12.23 13.18
N ALA A 475 -12.11 -11.30 13.72
CA ALA A 475 -11.61 -10.12 14.43
C ALA A 475 -11.62 -10.49 15.92
N ALA A 476 -10.48 -10.98 16.42
CA ALA A 476 -10.41 -11.50 17.77
C ALA A 476 -10.33 -10.35 18.78
N ASP A 477 -11.43 -10.06 19.47
CA ASP A 477 -11.42 -9.22 20.66
C ASP A 477 -11.09 -10.10 21.87
N VAL A 478 -9.85 -9.97 22.35
CA VAL A 478 -9.37 -10.76 23.49
C VAL A 478 -9.93 -10.25 24.82
N GLY A 479 -10.41 -9.01 24.88
CA GLY A 479 -11.08 -8.42 26.03
C GLY A 479 -12.37 -9.17 26.36
N TYR A 480 -13.24 -9.36 25.36
CA TYR A 480 -14.47 -10.15 25.53
C TYR A 480 -14.19 -11.61 25.88
N TRP A 481 -13.20 -12.23 25.23
CA TRP A 481 -12.81 -13.61 25.58
C TRP A 481 -12.39 -13.74 27.03
N MET A 482 -11.53 -12.85 27.51
CA MET A 482 -11.08 -12.86 28.91
C MET A 482 -12.24 -12.67 29.89
N ARG A 483 -13.18 -11.74 29.60
CA ARG A 483 -14.38 -11.52 30.42
C ARG A 483 -15.33 -12.73 30.43
N ALA A 484 -15.34 -13.51 29.35
CA ALA A 484 -16.10 -14.75 29.23
C ALA A 484 -15.36 -15.99 29.80
N GLY A 485 -14.14 -15.84 30.33
CA GLY A 485 -13.33 -16.95 30.84
C GLY A 485 -12.66 -17.80 29.76
N ILE A 486 -12.59 -17.31 28.53
CA ILE A 486 -11.85 -17.94 27.42
C ILE A 486 -10.38 -17.53 27.52
N ASP A 487 -9.46 -18.51 27.48
CA ASP A 487 -8.02 -18.24 27.41
C ASP A 487 -7.66 -17.62 26.04
N PRO A 488 -7.19 -16.36 25.99
CA PRO A 488 -6.89 -15.69 24.73
C PRO A 488 -5.72 -16.33 23.99
N VAL A 489 -4.70 -16.86 24.68
CA VAL A 489 -3.55 -17.52 24.04
C VAL A 489 -4.00 -18.82 23.35
N ALA A 490 -4.84 -19.61 24.04
CA ALA A 490 -5.40 -20.82 23.47
C ALA A 490 -6.35 -20.51 22.29
N GLY A 491 -7.14 -19.44 22.40
CA GLY A 491 -8.01 -18.97 21.32
C GLY A 491 -7.24 -18.59 20.06
N ILE A 492 -6.20 -17.78 20.19
CA ILE A 492 -5.31 -17.41 19.07
C ILE A 492 -4.66 -18.63 18.43
N ARG A 493 -4.14 -19.55 19.25
CA ARG A 493 -3.59 -20.82 18.77
C ARG A 493 -4.59 -21.62 17.95
N LYS A 494 -5.83 -21.68 18.43
CA LYS A 494 -6.91 -22.43 17.79
C LYS A 494 -7.32 -21.80 16.46
N LEU A 495 -7.40 -20.47 16.38
CA LEU A 495 -7.73 -19.77 15.15
C LEU A 495 -6.64 -19.91 14.06
N GLY A 496 -5.37 -19.83 14.44
CA GLY A 496 -4.26 -19.86 13.47
C GLY A 496 -4.45 -18.82 12.36
N HIS A 497 -4.36 -19.25 11.10
CA HIS A 497 -4.55 -18.37 9.93
C HIS A 497 -5.97 -17.80 9.77
N ARG A 498 -6.95 -18.23 10.58
CA ARG A 498 -8.27 -17.58 10.65
C ARG A 498 -8.24 -16.30 11.47
N LEU A 499 -7.17 -15.99 12.21
CA LEU A 499 -6.99 -14.67 12.81
C LEU A 499 -6.70 -13.64 11.72
N ILE A 500 -7.71 -12.88 11.30
CA ILE A 500 -7.57 -11.84 10.27
C ILE A 500 -7.11 -10.53 10.91
N THR A 501 -7.70 -10.14 12.03
CA THR A 501 -7.30 -8.96 12.80
C THR A 501 -7.45 -9.22 14.30
N LEU A 502 -6.74 -8.46 15.12
CA LEU A 502 -6.75 -8.60 16.58
C LEU A 502 -7.16 -7.27 17.21
N GLN A 503 -8.14 -7.27 18.09
CA GLN A 503 -8.40 -6.17 19.03
C GLN A 503 -7.83 -6.56 20.38
N MET A 504 -6.73 -5.92 20.72
CA MET A 504 -5.90 -6.28 21.84
C MET A 504 -6.30 -5.48 23.08
N HIS A 505 -6.54 -6.21 24.17
CA HIS A 505 -6.80 -5.67 25.51
C HIS A 505 -5.87 -6.35 26.52
N ASP A 506 -5.67 -5.68 27.66
CA ASP A 506 -5.16 -6.32 28.87
C ASP A 506 -6.05 -5.89 30.04
N LEU A 507 -6.44 -6.84 30.89
CA LEU A 507 -7.44 -6.61 31.94
C LEU A 507 -6.82 -6.71 33.33
N ASN A 508 -7.27 -5.90 34.28
CA ASN A 508 -6.81 -5.99 35.67
C ASN A 508 -7.16 -7.34 36.34
N GLU A 509 -8.23 -8.00 35.90
CA GLU A 509 -8.67 -9.31 36.35
C GLU A 509 -9.38 -10.09 35.23
N LEU A 510 -9.38 -11.42 35.33
CA LEU A 510 -10.02 -12.33 34.37
C LEU A 510 -11.42 -12.70 34.86
N SER A 511 -12.29 -11.68 34.92
CA SER A 511 -13.68 -11.80 35.35
C SER A 511 -14.58 -11.01 34.38
N PRO A 512 -15.91 -11.19 34.44
CA PRO A 512 -16.84 -10.33 33.72
C PRO A 512 -16.73 -8.84 34.08
N GLN A 513 -16.11 -8.49 35.21
CA GLN A 513 -15.89 -7.12 35.69
C GLN A 513 -14.50 -6.56 35.30
N GLY A 514 -13.69 -7.35 34.59
CA GLY A 514 -12.36 -6.95 34.14
C GLY A 514 -12.38 -5.65 33.32
N SER A 515 -11.56 -4.69 33.74
CA SER A 515 -11.38 -3.38 33.11
C SER A 515 -10.01 -3.26 32.47
N ASP A 516 -9.94 -2.50 31.39
CA ASP A 516 -8.69 -2.32 30.66
C ASP A 516 -7.62 -1.65 31.54
N VAL A 517 -6.40 -2.15 31.40
CA VAL A 517 -5.18 -1.58 31.96
C VAL A 517 -4.08 -1.58 30.89
N PRO A 518 -3.04 -0.76 31.05
CA PRO A 518 -1.93 -0.75 30.10
C PRO A 518 -1.36 -2.15 29.86
N TRP A 519 -1.09 -2.49 28.60
CA TRP A 519 -0.63 -3.83 28.23
C TRP A 519 0.64 -4.22 28.98
N GLY A 520 0.66 -5.46 29.49
CA GLY A 520 1.75 -6.00 30.30
C GLY A 520 1.60 -5.75 31.80
N THR A 521 0.61 -4.96 32.23
CA THR A 521 0.34 -4.69 33.65
C THR A 521 -0.83 -5.50 34.20
N GLY A 522 -1.64 -6.10 33.33
CA GLY A 522 -2.82 -6.85 33.70
C GLY A 522 -2.58 -8.34 33.90
N LYS A 523 -3.68 -9.09 33.89
CA LYS A 523 -3.76 -10.55 33.98
C LYS A 523 -4.03 -11.19 32.61
N GLY A 524 -4.13 -10.40 31.55
CA GLY A 524 -4.49 -10.86 30.21
C GLY A 524 -3.38 -11.53 29.41
N ARG A 525 -2.18 -11.67 29.99
CA ARG A 525 -1.04 -12.41 29.40
C ARG A 525 -0.61 -11.84 28.04
N SER A 526 -0.55 -10.50 27.94
CA SER A 526 -0.23 -9.77 26.71
C SER A 526 1.02 -10.29 25.98
N GLU A 527 2.12 -10.54 26.69
CA GLU A 527 3.35 -11.06 26.08
C GLU A 527 3.14 -12.44 25.42
N GLU A 528 2.40 -13.31 26.08
CA GLU A 528 2.18 -14.68 25.61
C GLU A 528 1.29 -14.71 24.37
N ILE A 529 0.30 -13.81 24.29
CA ILE A 529 -0.53 -13.63 23.08
C ILE A 529 0.36 -13.29 21.89
N PHE A 530 1.18 -12.24 21.99
CA PHE A 530 2.06 -11.82 20.90
C PHE A 530 3.10 -12.88 20.55
N ARG A 531 3.68 -13.57 21.54
CA ARG A 531 4.61 -14.68 21.28
C ARG A 531 3.94 -15.83 20.56
N GLU A 532 2.68 -16.13 20.87
CA GLU A 532 1.92 -17.17 20.17
C GLU A 532 1.62 -16.77 18.72
N ILE A 533 1.24 -15.51 18.47
CA ILE A 533 1.08 -14.95 17.11
C ILE A 533 2.39 -15.09 16.32
N HIS A 534 3.52 -14.73 16.94
CA HIS A 534 4.84 -14.84 16.32
C HIS A 534 5.22 -16.29 16.04
N ARG A 535 5.01 -17.19 17.00
CA ARG A 535 5.29 -18.63 16.87
C ARG A 535 4.51 -19.27 15.72
N LEU A 536 3.30 -18.79 15.46
CA LEU A 536 2.43 -19.24 14.37
C LEU A 536 2.72 -18.53 13.04
N GLY A 537 3.62 -17.55 13.00
CA GLY A 537 3.92 -16.77 11.80
C GLY A 537 2.75 -15.93 11.31
N LEU A 538 1.83 -15.54 12.20
CA LEU A 538 0.63 -14.79 11.83
C LEU A 538 0.94 -13.31 11.61
N GLN A 539 0.30 -12.75 10.59
CA GLN A 539 0.38 -11.35 10.19
C GLN A 539 -1.04 -10.79 10.07
N PRO A 540 -1.72 -10.54 11.21
CA PRO A 540 -3.05 -9.94 11.17
C PRO A 540 -3.00 -8.60 10.43
N THR A 541 -4.10 -8.23 9.78
CA THR A 541 -4.23 -6.97 9.06
C THR A 541 -3.85 -5.80 9.95
N MET A 542 -4.30 -5.82 11.19
CA MET A 542 -3.86 -4.88 12.21
C MET A 542 -3.77 -5.60 13.56
N ILE A 543 -2.77 -5.22 14.34
CA ILE A 543 -2.80 -5.38 15.79
C ILE A 543 -3.45 -4.11 16.30
N GLY A 544 -4.76 -4.19 16.50
CA GLY A 544 -5.62 -3.11 16.93
C GLY A 544 -5.46 -2.86 18.41
N LEU A 545 -5.04 -1.65 18.75
CA LEU A 545 -5.04 -1.14 20.11
C LEU A 545 -6.43 -0.62 20.42
N GLU A 546 -7.16 -1.38 21.22
CA GLU A 546 -8.42 -0.94 21.81
C GLU A 546 -8.26 -0.74 23.32
N TYR A 547 -8.51 0.49 23.78
CA TYR A 547 -8.45 0.82 25.19
C TYR A 547 -9.78 1.44 25.66
N SER A 548 -10.62 0.57 26.23
CA SER A 548 -12.02 0.81 26.55
C SER A 548 -12.23 1.23 28.01
N LYS A 549 -11.40 2.18 28.48
CA LYS A 549 -11.48 2.78 29.81
C LYS A 549 -11.07 4.25 29.76
N ASP A 550 -11.68 5.07 30.61
CA ASP A 550 -11.36 6.50 30.79
C ASP A 550 -11.32 7.28 29.45
N PHE A 551 -12.30 7.06 28.57
CA PHE A 551 -12.33 7.55 27.18
C PHE A 551 -12.00 9.05 26.98
N ASP A 552 -12.24 9.89 27.98
CA ASP A 552 -11.95 11.32 27.91
C ASP A 552 -10.46 11.63 28.17
N ASN A 553 -9.73 10.73 28.85
CA ASN A 553 -8.36 10.93 29.35
C ASN A 553 -7.44 9.70 29.17
N ASN A 554 -7.71 8.82 28.21
CA ASN A 554 -6.99 7.55 28.03
C ASN A 554 -5.68 7.64 27.23
N LEU A 555 -5.29 8.83 26.74
CA LEU A 555 -4.14 8.98 25.84
C LEU A 555 -2.82 8.47 26.44
N GLU A 556 -2.61 8.68 27.73
CA GLU A 556 -1.41 8.20 28.43
C GLU A 556 -1.36 6.67 28.50
N ALA A 557 -2.48 6.02 28.83
CA ALA A 557 -2.57 4.57 28.88
C ALA A 557 -2.36 3.95 27.49
N VAL A 558 -2.92 4.56 26.44
CA VAL A 558 -2.69 4.15 25.04
C VAL A 558 -1.20 4.25 24.67
N ALA A 559 -0.52 5.32 25.08
CA ALA A 559 0.92 5.46 24.85
C ALA A 559 1.73 4.38 25.56
N GLN A 560 1.34 3.99 26.78
CA GLN A 560 1.98 2.90 27.53
C GLN A 560 1.79 1.55 26.82
N CYS A 561 0.60 1.26 26.28
CA CYS A 561 0.36 0.06 25.48
C CYS A 561 1.24 0.02 24.21
N ALA A 562 1.32 1.13 23.49
CA ALA A 562 2.15 1.24 22.30
C ALA A 562 3.65 1.03 22.61
N GLU A 563 4.13 1.61 23.71
CA GLU A 563 5.52 1.43 24.15
C GLU A 563 5.81 -0.01 24.59
N TYR A 564 4.88 -0.65 25.29
CA TYR A 564 5.00 -2.07 25.62
C TYR A 564 5.17 -2.94 24.36
N PHE A 565 4.34 -2.69 23.34
CA PHE A 565 4.43 -3.39 22.05
C PHE A 565 5.75 -3.09 21.32
N ASN A 566 6.22 -1.85 21.35
CA ASN A 566 7.52 -1.46 20.78
C ASN A 566 8.68 -2.22 21.44
N GLN A 567 8.67 -2.34 22.77
CA GLN A 567 9.71 -3.08 23.49
C GLN A 567 9.68 -4.57 23.17
N LEU A 568 8.49 -5.17 23.10
CA LEU A 568 8.35 -6.59 22.80
C LEU A 568 8.79 -6.92 21.38
N THR A 569 8.38 -6.13 20.38
CA THR A 569 8.72 -6.37 18.98
C THR A 569 10.23 -6.29 18.73
N ARG A 570 10.94 -5.37 19.38
CA ARG A 570 12.41 -5.32 19.37
C ARG A 570 13.07 -6.57 19.93
N LYS A 571 12.46 -7.22 20.93
CA LYS A 571 12.96 -8.49 21.48
C LYS A 571 12.71 -9.66 20.54
N LEU A 572 11.60 -9.65 19.79
CA LEU A 572 11.22 -10.71 18.86
C LEU A 572 11.96 -10.64 17.53
N ALA A 573 12.30 -9.43 17.05
CA ALA A 573 13.00 -9.20 15.79
C ALA A 573 14.08 -8.11 15.95
N PRO A 574 15.22 -8.43 16.59
CA PRO A 574 16.29 -7.47 16.88
C PRO A 574 16.91 -6.83 15.64
#